data_AF-A0A2D8RIS0-F1
#
_entry.id   AF-A0A2D8RIS0-F1
#
_cell.length_a   1.000
_cell.length_b   1.000
_cell.length_c   1.000
_cell.angle_alpha   90.00
_cell.angle_beta   90.00
_cell.angle_gamma   90.00
#
_symmetry.space_group_name_H-M   'P 1'
#
loop_
_entity.id
_entity.type
_entity.pdbx_description
1 polymer ?
#
loop_
_entity_poly.entity_id
_entity_poly.type
_entity_poly.pdbx_seq_one_letter_code
_entity_poly.pdbx_strand_id
1 'polypeptide(L)' 'MKKEGGMMMEDGKMMEGDMGKMDGMMKDKHADAMTKGTLRKVDAEARTLTIKHGPIKNLGMPPMTMVFQTEDSVDLSELE' A
#
# COMPACT_ATOMS: atom_id res chain seq x y z
N MET A 1 -3.09 -44.93 12.29
CA MET A 1 -2.88 -45.24 10.85
C MET A 1 -4.04 -46.14 10.42
N LYS A 2 -4.92 -45.85 9.47
CA LYS A 2 -5.16 -44.73 8.54
C LYS A 2 -6.67 -44.81 8.23
N LYS A 3 -7.42 -43.71 8.33
CA LYS A 3 -8.80 -43.66 7.83
C LYS A 3 -8.75 -43.44 6.32
N GLU A 4 -9.33 -44.41 5.61
CA GLU A 4 -10.21 -44.27 4.44
C GLU A 4 -9.88 -43.16 3.44
N GLY A 5 -9.33 -43.58 2.30
CA GLY A 5 -9.21 -42.78 1.08
C GLY A 5 -9.42 -43.69 -0.12
N GLY A 6 -10.55 -44.38 -0.17
CA GLY A 6 -11.00 -45.09 -1.37
C GLY A 6 -11.62 -44.06 -2.31
N MET A 7 -10.92 -43.74 -3.40
CA MET A 7 -11.44 -42.93 -4.49
C MET A 7 -12.63 -43.67 -5.12
N MET A 8 -13.84 -43.22 -4.81
CA MET A 8 -15.03 -43.59 -5.56
C MET A 8 -15.09 -42.70 -6.80
N MET A 9 -14.83 -43.30 -7.96
CA MET A 9 -15.19 -42.74 -9.25
C MET A 9 -16.58 -43.27 -9.57
N GLU A 10 -17.59 -42.40 -9.60
CA GLU A 10 -18.85 -42.70 -10.27
C GLU A 10 -19.31 -41.43 -11.00
N ASP A 11 -19.56 -41.59 -12.30
CA ASP A 11 -20.09 -40.60 -13.25
C ASP A 11 -19.21 -39.38 -13.61
N GLY A 12 -18.07 -39.64 -14.25
CA GLY A 12 -17.66 -38.95 -15.49
C GLY A 12 -17.55 -37.42 -15.51
N LYS A 13 -17.49 -36.74 -14.36
CA LYS A 13 -17.28 -35.28 -14.30
C LYS A 13 -16.17 -34.95 -13.29
N MET A 14 -14.96 -34.86 -13.83
CA MET A 14 -13.88 -34.07 -13.25
C MET A 14 -14.34 -32.60 -13.17
N MET A 15 -14.81 -32.18 -11.99
CA MET A 15 -14.87 -30.76 -11.66
C MET A 15 -13.48 -30.35 -11.23
N GLU A 16 -12.75 -29.73 -12.16
CA GLU A 16 -11.61 -28.88 -11.87
C GLU A 16 -12.09 -27.81 -10.89
N GLY A 17 -11.73 -27.98 -9.62
CA GLY A 17 -11.90 -26.93 -8.64
C GLY A 17 -11.00 -25.78 -9.07
N ASP A 18 -11.60 -24.75 -9.66
CA ASP A 18 -10.99 -23.47 -9.93
C ASP A 18 -10.49 -22.86 -8.60
N MET A 19 -9.28 -23.27 -8.20
CA MET A 19 -8.45 -22.60 -7.20
C MET A 19 -7.76 -21.36 -7.80
N GLY A 20 -8.25 -20.86 -8.93
CA GLY A 20 -7.83 -19.60 -9.52
C GLY A 20 -8.63 -18.44 -8.95
N LYS A 21 -8.31 -17.99 -7.71
CA LYS A 21 -8.42 -16.60 -7.24
C LYS A 21 -8.18 -16.48 -5.72
N MET A 22 -6.93 -16.70 -5.30
CA MET A 22 -6.39 -16.08 -4.08
C MET A 22 -5.51 -14.86 -4.41
N ASP A 23 -5.72 -14.24 -5.58
CA ASP A 23 -4.97 -13.06 -6.04
C ASP A 23 -5.57 -11.72 -5.55
N GLY A 24 -6.64 -11.76 -4.75
CA GLY A 24 -7.44 -10.58 -4.40
C GLY A 24 -7.15 -9.95 -3.04
N MET A 25 -6.16 -10.44 -2.29
CA MET A 25 -5.98 -10.11 -0.87
C MET A 25 -4.90 -9.06 -0.56
N MET A 26 -4.60 -8.15 -1.48
CA MET A 26 -3.84 -6.93 -1.16
C MET A 26 -4.32 -5.80 -2.07
N LYS A 27 -5.61 -5.46 -2.05
CA LYS A 27 -6.05 -4.17 -2.59
C LYS A 27 -5.71 -3.14 -1.52
N ASP A 28 -4.60 -2.45 -1.70
CA ASP A 28 -4.07 -1.40 -0.83
C ASP A 28 -5.18 -0.51 -0.29
N LYS A 29 -5.58 -0.76 0.96
CA LYS A 29 -6.54 0.06 1.70
C LYS A 29 -5.84 1.24 2.38
N HIS A 30 -4.99 1.94 1.63
CA HIS A 30 -4.48 3.24 2.03
C HIS A 30 -4.78 4.26 0.93
N ALA A 31 -6.06 4.38 0.57
CA ALA A 31 -6.58 5.68 0.13
C ALA A 31 -6.77 6.58 1.37
N ASP A 32 -5.76 6.62 2.25
CA ASP A 32 -5.79 7.41 3.47
C ASP A 32 -5.70 8.88 3.09
N ALA A 33 -6.59 9.67 3.67
CA ALA A 33 -7.00 10.97 3.19
C ALA A 33 -5.80 11.88 2.89
N MET A 34 -5.67 12.27 1.62
CA MET A 34 -4.68 13.27 1.20
C MET A 34 -4.91 14.58 1.96
N THR A 35 -3.82 15.18 2.44
CA THR A 35 -3.84 16.47 3.15
C THR A 35 -3.00 17.47 2.38
N LYS A 36 -3.47 18.72 2.30
CA LYS A 36 -2.68 19.81 1.68
C LYS A 36 -1.52 20.20 2.59
N GLY A 37 -0.39 20.55 1.99
CA GLY A 37 0.76 21.10 2.70
C GLY A 37 1.49 22.14 1.85
N THR A 38 2.38 22.88 2.50
CA THR A 38 3.30 23.81 1.84
C THR A 38 4.72 23.27 1.97
N LEU A 39 5.37 23.04 0.84
CA LEU A 39 6.79 22.70 0.80
C LEU A 39 7.63 23.88 1.31
N ARG A 40 8.56 23.60 2.22
CA ARG A 40 9.40 24.62 2.88
C ARG A 40 10.88 24.48 2.55
N LYS A 41 11.35 23.25 2.36
CA LYS A 41 12.74 22.96 1.99
C LYS A 41 12.78 21.64 1.23
N VAL A 42 13.59 21.60 0.18
CA VAL A 42 14.05 20.38 -0.49
C VAL A 42 15.49 20.13 -0.07
N ASP A 43 15.79 18.91 0.34
CA ASP A 43 17.15 18.45 0.62
C ASP A 43 17.44 17.25 -0.29
N ALA A 44 17.94 17.54 -1.48
CA ALA A 44 18.19 16.52 -2.51
C ALA A 44 19.31 15.55 -2.10
N GLU A 45 20.31 16.03 -1.36
CA GLU A 45 21.42 15.21 -0.85
C GLU A 45 20.92 14.18 0.17
N ALA A 46 20.08 14.61 1.12
CA ALA A 46 19.53 13.72 2.14
C ALA A 46 18.25 12.97 1.70
N ARG A 47 17.72 13.26 0.50
CA ARG A 47 16.40 12.79 0.01
C ARG A 47 15.28 13.04 1.02
N THR A 48 15.19 14.28 1.51
CA THR A 48 14.12 14.68 2.43
C THR A 48 13.44 15.98 2.02
N LEU A 49 12.16 16.09 2.38
CA LEU A 49 11.31 17.27 2.16
C LEU A 49 10.80 17.79 3.50
N THR A 50 11.02 19.07 3.77
CA THR A 50 10.38 19.74 4.90
C THR A 50 9.05 20.31 4.45
N ILE A 51 7.95 19.82 4.99
CA ILE A 51 6.59 20.22 4.59
C ILE A 51 5.84 20.72 5.82
N LYS A 52 5.23 21.89 5.71
CA LYS A 52 4.20 22.35 6.65
C LYS A 52 2.87 21.78 6.19
N HIS A 53 2.43 20.68 6.80
CA HIS A 53 1.18 20.05 6.45
C HIS A 53 -0.02 20.70 7.17
N GLY A 54 -1.19 20.63 6.54
CA GLY A 54 -2.48 20.92 7.18
C GLY A 54 -2.89 19.79 8.14
N PRO A 55 -4.11 19.83 8.70
CA PRO A 55 -4.57 18.79 9.63
C PRO A 55 -4.65 17.42 8.95
N ILE A 56 -3.97 16.41 9.49
CA ILE A 56 -4.07 15.02 9.02
C ILE A 56 -5.07 14.29 9.91
N LYS A 57 -6.34 14.27 9.47
CA LYS A 57 -7.47 13.78 10.29
C LYS A 57 -7.33 12.31 10.67
N ASN A 58 -6.87 11.47 9.75
CA ASN A 58 -6.78 10.03 9.95
C ASN A 58 -5.73 9.64 11.02
N LEU A 59 -4.73 10.50 11.23
CA LEU A 59 -3.68 10.31 12.24
C LEU A 59 -3.85 11.23 13.46
N GLY A 60 -4.88 12.07 13.50
CA GLY A 60 -5.11 13.04 14.58
C GLY A 60 -4.02 14.11 14.70
N MET A 61 -3.24 14.37 13.65
CA MET A 61 -2.13 15.32 13.70
C MET A 61 -2.59 16.74 13.36
N PRO A 62 -2.34 17.74 14.22
CA PRO A 62 -2.63 19.14 13.91
C PRO A 62 -1.68 19.67 12.81
N PRO A 63 -1.94 20.87 12.25
CA PRO A 63 -1.01 21.50 11.32
C PRO A 63 0.37 21.71 11.95
N MET A 64 1.40 21.13 11.35
CA MET A 64 2.78 21.26 11.83
C MET A 64 3.79 21.12 10.69
N THR A 65 5.05 21.45 10.97
CA THR A 65 6.16 21.30 10.03
C THR A 65 6.92 20.03 10.37
N MET A 66 7.09 19.17 9.38
CA MET A 66 7.79 17.89 9.54
C MET A 66 8.68 17.60 8.34
N VAL A 67 9.65 16.72 8.56
CA VAL A 67 10.54 16.20 7.54
C VAL A 67 10.01 14.85 7.06
N PHE A 68 9.85 14.71 5.75
CA PHE A 68 9.40 13.50 5.08
C PHE A 68 10.54 12.95 4.22
N GLN A 69 10.77 11.64 4.28
CA GLN A 69 11.72 10.99 3.39
C GLN A 69 11.06 10.72 2.03
N THR A 70 11.82 10.82 0.96
CA THR A 70 11.32 10.55 -0.40
C THR A 70 11.86 9.24 -0.93
N GLU A 71 11.02 8.51 -1.66
CA GLU A 71 11.45 7.31 -2.38
C GLU A 71 12.35 7.68 -3.56
N ASP A 72 13.25 6.78 -3.95
CA ASP A 72 14.21 6.98 -5.04
C ASP A 72 13.56 7.22 -6.41
N SER A 73 12.32 6.76 -6.59
CA SER A 73 11.52 6.96 -7.80
C SER A 73 11.03 8.40 -7.99
N VAL A 74 11.09 9.22 -6.94
CA VAL A 74 10.65 10.61 -6.99
C VAL A 74 11.78 11.49 -7.51
N ASP A 75 11.52 12.16 -8.63
CA ASP A 75 12.38 13.23 -9.14
C ASP A 75 12.15 14.50 -8.30
N LEU A 76 13.24 15.03 -7.74
CA LEU A 76 13.22 16.24 -6.89
C LEU A 76 13.63 17.50 -7.65
N SER A 77 14.13 17.37 -8.88
CA SER A 77 14.68 18.50 -9.65
C SER A 77 13.63 19.55 -10.03
N GLU A 78 12.34 19.18 -10.04
CA GLU A 78 11.23 20.09 -10.35
C GLU A 78 10.71 20.87 -9.12
N LEU A 79 11.26 20.62 -7.92
CA LEU A 79 10.75 21.16 -6.66
C LEU A 79 11.62 22.28 -6.04
N GLU A 80 12.73 22.65 -6.71
CA GLU A 80 13.69 23.68 -6.27
C GLU A 80 13.31 25.11 -6.68
#